data_AF-A0A1G2XQ97-F1
#
_entry.id   AF-A0A1G2XQ97-F1
#
_cell.length_a   1.000
_cell.length_b   1.000
_cell.length_c   1.000
_cell.angle_alpha   90.00
_cell.angle_beta   90.00
_cell.angle_gamma   90.00
#
_symmetry.space_group_name_H-M   'P 1'
#
loop_
_entity.id
_entity.type
_entity.pdbx_description
1 polymer ?
#
loop_
_entity_poly.entity_id
_entity_poly.type
_entity_poly.pdbx_seq_one_letter_code
_entity_poly.pdbx_strand_id
1 'polypeptide(L)'
;MKVKRITLEGDTEYIATISREEKSIVCHIADKTGNCINIHLVSPDDKDDQYSLAECIQFQLDGCRGTNSMKHDYFRFITLFAD
;
A
#
# COMPACT_ATOMS: atom_id res chain seq x y z
N MET A 1 9.75 16.83 3.72
CA MET A 1 8.33 16.92 3.32
C MET A 1 7.60 15.79 4.05
N LYS A 2 6.69 16.07 4.98
CA LYS A 2 5.89 14.99 5.60
C LYS A 2 4.79 14.60 4.63
N VAL A 3 5.00 13.52 3.87
CA VAL A 3 3.95 12.96 3.01
C VAL A 3 2.85 12.44 3.93
N LYS A 4 1.65 13.00 3.83
CA LYS A 4 0.52 12.60 4.68
C LYS A 4 -0.25 11.41 4.11
N ARG A 5 -0.21 11.25 2.79
CA ARG A 5 -0.96 10.23 2.05
C ARG A 5 -0.35 10.03 0.67
N ILE A 6 -0.30 8.79 0.20
CA ILE A 6 0.01 8.40 -1.17
C ILE A 6 -1.18 7.61 -1.70
N THR A 7 -1.62 7.93 -2.91
CA THR A 7 -2.63 7.17 -3.63
C THR A 7 -1.97 6.50 -4.82
N LEU A 8 -2.22 5.21 -4.98
CA LEU A 8 -1.67 4.35 -6.01
C LEU A 8 -2.84 3.75 -6.78
N GLU A 9 -2.73 3.79 -8.10
CA GLU A 9 -3.67 3.21 -9.03
C GLU A 9 -2.90 2.19 -9.88
N GLY A 10 -3.51 1.03 -10.12
CA GLY A 10 -2.92 -0.04 -10.93
C GLY A 10 -3.72 -0.30 -12.20
N ASP A 11 -3.43 -1.44 -12.82
CA ASP A 11 -4.16 -1.90 -14.01
C ASP A 11 -5.56 -2.45 -13.69
N THR A 12 -5.85 -2.74 -12.41
CA THR A 12 -7.18 -3.15 -11.95
C THR A 12 -8.09 -1.94 -11.65
N GLU A 13 -9.33 -2.21 -11.29
CA GLU A 13 -10.30 -1.18 -10.88
C GLU A 13 -10.18 -0.79 -9.40
N TYR A 14 -9.08 -1.17 -8.75
CA TYR A 14 -8.80 -0.85 -7.36
C TYR A 14 -7.80 0.30 -7.23
N ILE A 15 -7.91 1.00 -6.12
CA ILE A 15 -7.10 2.15 -5.73
C ILE A 15 -6.59 1.88 -4.32
N ALA A 16 -5.27 1.95 -4.14
CA ALA A 16 -4.63 1.79 -2.84
C ALA A 16 -4.24 3.16 -2.29
N THR A 17 -4.65 3.46 -1.06
CA THR A 17 -4.33 4.71 -0.38
C THR A 17 -3.54 4.41 0.88
N ILE A 18 -2.27 4.77 0.88
CA ILE A 18 -1.36 4.59 2.02
C ILE A 18 -1.33 5.90 2.81
N SER A 19 -1.49 5.81 4.13
CA SER A 19 -1.36 6.92 5.07
C SER A 19 -0.65 6.49 6.34
N ARG A 20 0.00 7.46 7.00
CA ARG A 20 0.63 7.26 8.31
C ARG A 20 -0.30 7.72 9.42
N GLU A 21 -0.63 6.79 10.31
CA GLU A 21 -1.29 7.05 11.59
C GLU A 21 -0.22 7.14 12.72
N GLU A 22 -0.63 7.50 13.94
CA GLU A 22 0.30 7.75 15.06
C GLU A 22 1.26 6.57 15.33
N LYS A 23 0.78 5.33 15.16
CA LYS A 23 1.53 4.10 15.50
C LYS A 23 1.55 3.05 14.41
N SER A 24 0.96 3.33 13.26
CA SER A 24 0.78 2.35 12.19
C SER A 24 0.76 2.99 10.82
N ILE A 25 1.13 2.21 9.81
CA ILE A 25 0.94 2.57 8.42
C ILE A 25 -0.33 1.86 7.98
N VAL A 26 -1.27 2.63 7.42
CA VAL A 26 -2.58 2.16 7.02
C VAL A 26 -2.69 2.23 5.50
N CYS A 27 -3.14 1.15 4.88
CA CYS A 27 -3.45 1.09 3.46
C CYS A 27 -4.93 0.76 3.25
N HIS A 28 -5.65 1.66 2.59
CA HIS A 28 -7.03 1.46 2.19
C HIS A 28 -7.08 1.04 0.73
N ILE A 29 -7.63 -0.13 0.45
CA ILE A 29 -7.95 -0.59 -0.90
C ILE A 29 -9.42 -0.31 -1.15
N ALA A 30 -9.70 0.59 -2.09
CA ALA A 30 -11.05 0.90 -2.53
C ALA A 30 -11.22 0.58 -4.02
N ASP A 31 -12.44 0.28 -4.43
CA ASP A 31 -12.81 0.20 -5.83
C ASP A 31 -12.96 1.61 -6.43
N LYS A 32 -12.94 1.76 -7.76
CA LYS A 32 -13.22 3.02 -8.47
C LYS A 32 -14.55 3.67 -8.09
N THR A 33 -15.51 2.89 -7.61
CA THR A 33 -16.79 3.38 -7.07
C THR A 33 -16.67 4.02 -5.68
N GLY A 34 -15.49 3.99 -5.06
CA GLY A 34 -15.23 4.49 -3.71
C GLY A 34 -15.61 3.50 -2.60
N ASN A 35 -15.99 2.28 -2.94
CA ASN A 35 -16.30 1.25 -1.95
C ASN A 35 -15.00 0.67 -1.37
N CYS A 36 -14.86 0.74 -0.04
CA CYS A 36 -13.69 0.21 0.64
C CYS A 36 -13.76 -1.33 0.66
N ILE A 37 -12.83 -1.98 -0.03
CA ILE A 37 -12.77 -3.43 -0.17
C ILE A 37 -11.95 -4.03 0.95
N ASN A 38 -10.82 -3.40 1.28
CA ASN A 38 -9.91 -3.94 2.28
C ASN A 38 -9.11 -2.82 2.96
N ILE A 39 -8.75 -3.05 4.22
CA ILE A 39 -7.91 -2.16 5.01
C ILE A 39 -6.80 -2.99 5.63
N HIS A 40 -5.56 -2.63 5.33
CA HIS A 40 -4.38 -3.23 5.93
C HIS A 40 -3.72 -2.24 6.88
N LEU A 41 -3.32 -2.73 8.05
CA LEU A 41 -2.56 -1.97 9.03
C LEU A 41 -1.28 -2.73 9.30
N VAL A 42 -0.14 -2.04 9.20
CA VAL A 42 1.17 -2.60 9.48
C VAL A 42 1.97 -1.73 10.44
N SER A 43 2.92 -2.37 11.11
CA SER A 43 3.81 -1.67 12.03
C SER A 43 4.87 -0.83 11.30
N PRO A 44 5.18 0.39 11.77
CA PRO A 44 6.30 1.21 11.30
C PRO A 44 7.67 0.56 11.46
N ASP A 45 7.77 -0.28 12.48
CA ASP A 45 9.04 -0.83 12.96
C ASP A 45 9.28 -2.25 12.43
N ASP A 46 8.26 -2.84 11.78
CA ASP A 46 8.33 -4.19 11.23
C ASP A 46 8.43 -4.13 9.69
N LYS A 47 9.64 -4.39 9.18
CA LYS A 47 9.91 -4.37 7.75
C LYS A 47 9.27 -5.54 7.01
N ASP A 48 9.15 -6.71 7.64
CA ASP A 48 8.53 -7.87 7.02
C ASP A 48 7.02 -7.63 6.87
N ASP A 49 6.40 -7.02 7.88
CA ASP A 49 5.00 -6.59 7.82
C ASP A 49 4.77 -5.55 6.72
N GLN A 50 5.65 -4.55 6.61
CA GLN A 50 5.63 -3.57 5.51
C GLN A 50 5.82 -4.20 4.13
N TYR A 51 6.68 -5.20 4.00
CA TYR A 51 6.88 -5.90 2.74
C TYR A 51 5.64 -6.72 2.37
N SER A 52 5.02 -7.38 3.34
CA SER A 52 3.75 -8.09 3.13
C SER A 52 2.63 -7.16 2.64
N LEU A 53 2.59 -5.92 3.15
CA LEU A 53 1.67 -4.89 2.65
C LEU A 53 1.95 -4.52 1.18
N ALA A 54 3.22 -4.42 0.79
CA ALA A 54 3.60 -4.17 -0.60
C ALA A 54 3.13 -5.29 -1.52
N GLU A 55 3.23 -6.54 -1.08
CA GLU A 55 2.71 -7.70 -1.81
C GLU A 55 1.18 -7.66 -1.92
N CYS A 56 0.47 -7.30 -0.85
CA CYS A 56 -0.97 -7.12 -0.88
C CYS A 56 -1.39 -6.03 -1.87
N ILE A 57 -0.72 -4.87 -1.86
CA ILE A 57 -1.00 -3.77 -2.78
C ILE A 57 -0.81 -4.22 -4.23
N GLN A 58 0.34 -4.83 -4.54
CA GLN A 58 0.63 -5.35 -5.88
C GLN A 58 -0.42 -6.39 -6.31
N PHE A 59 -0.82 -7.28 -5.40
CA PHE A 59 -1.83 -8.28 -5.70
C PHE A 59 -3.17 -7.65 -6.06
N GLN A 60 -3.63 -6.65 -5.30
CA GLN A 60 -4.92 -6.00 -5.54
C GLN A 60 -4.89 -5.06 -6.75
N LEU A 61 -3.85 -4.23 -6.88
CA LEU A 61 -3.73 -3.26 -7.97
C LEU A 61 -3.38 -3.88 -9.32
N ASP A 62 -2.64 -4.99 -9.32
CA ASP A 62 -2.09 -5.56 -10.56
C ASP A 62 -2.54 -7.02 -10.78
N GLY A 63 -3.41 -7.56 -9.92
CA GLY A 63 -4.01 -8.89 -10.10
C GLY A 63 -2.99 -10.03 -10.21
N CYS A 64 -1.87 -9.93 -9.48
CA CYS A 64 -0.75 -10.89 -9.55
C CYS A 64 -0.03 -10.94 -10.92
N ARG A 65 -0.20 -9.93 -11.78
CA ARG A 65 0.56 -9.77 -13.04
C ARG A 65 1.85 -8.99 -12.88
N GLY A 66 2.03 -8.34 -11.74
CA GLY A 66 3.22 -7.53 -11.46
C GLY A 66 4.48 -8.38 -11.24
N THR A 67 5.63 -7.76 -11.51
CA THR A 67 6.95 -8.37 -11.31
C THR A 67 7.45 -8.14 -9.87
N ASN A 68 8.44 -8.92 -9.41
CA ASN A 68 9.10 -8.68 -8.12
C ASN A 68 9.67 -7.25 -7.98
N SER A 69 9.93 -6.58 -9.09
CA SER A 69 10.35 -5.18 -9.15
C SER A 69 9.25 -4.22 -8.66
N MET A 70 8.00 -4.46 -9.05
CA MET A 70 6.85 -3.63 -8.62
C MET A 70 6.61 -3.73 -7.12
N LYS A 71 6.77 -4.92 -6.53
CA LYS A 71 6.69 -5.13 -5.07
C LYS A 71 7.69 -4.24 -4.33
N HIS A 72 8.93 -4.14 -4.85
CA HIS A 72 9.95 -3.29 -4.26
C HIS A 72 9.62 -1.79 -4.39
N ASP A 73 9.00 -1.37 -5.50
CA ASP A 73 8.54 0.02 -5.66
C ASP A 73 7.45 0.36 -4.65
N TYR A 74 6.46 -0.52 -4.46
CA TYR A 74 5.43 -0.34 -3.42
C TYR A 74 6.03 -0.32 -2.01
N PHE A 75 6.97 -1.21 -1.72
CA PHE A 75 7.69 -1.22 -0.45
C PHE A 75 8.46 0.08 -0.21
N ARG A 76 9.04 0.68 -1.26
CA ARG A 76 9.69 1.98 -1.16
C ARG A 76 8.72 3.10 -0.81
N PHE A 77 7.48 3.06 -1.30
CA PHE A 77 6.46 4.03 -0.89
C PHE A 77 6.00 3.84 0.55
N ILE A 78 5.90 2.59 1.01
CA ILE A 78 5.51 2.29 2.40
C ILE A 78 6.60 2.74 3.37
N THR A 79 7.88 2.48 3.05
CA THR A 79 9.01 2.88 3.89
C THR A 79 9.17 4.39 4.04
N LEU A 80 8.67 5.21 3.11
CA LEU A 80 8.57 6.67 3.29
C LEU A 80 7.69 7.08 4.47
N PHE A 81 6.76 6.22 4.87
CA PHE A 81 5.93 6.45 6.03
C PHE A 81 6.49 5.81 7.30
N ALA A 82 7.49 4.95 7.20
CA ALA A 82 8.15 4.30 8.34
C ALA A 82 9.21 5.21 8.99
N ASP A 83 9.84 6.09 8.20
CA ASP A 83 10.83 7.11 8.60
C ASP A 83 10.17 8.37 9.23
#